data_AF-A0A1X0QA08-F1
#
_entry.id   AF-A0A1X0QA08-F1
#
_cell.length_a   1.000
_cell.length_b   1.000
_cell.length_c   1.000
_cell.angle_alpha   90.00
_cell.angle_beta   90.00
_cell.angle_gamma   90.00
#
_symmetry.space_group_name_H-M   'P 1'
#
loop_
_entity.id
_entity.type
_entity.pdbx_description
1 polymer ?
#
loop_
_entity_poly.entity_id
_entity_poly.type
_entity_poly.pdbx_seq_one_letter_code
_entity_poly.pdbx_strand_id
1 'polypeptide(L)'
;MKNLEEIIKFIIINLLKQHEFEYIRSNALDILVEIFNGYLDYILTTIKGKVNHSKRNYVNLIDLVKNNKELFISFDIDELDISNNLEFSFQEIIEEETWSCQLNNKPENIIHIYKWMPELPPIHTYRRTFQLERGNIKESIGVKNKIDQSLKSEKNMFKLFNTSGSLPKFINYLYKK
;
A
#
# COMPACT_ATOMS: atom_id res chain seq x y z
N MET A 1 -19.50 2.06 8.79
CA MET A 1 -19.38 1.84 7.32
C MET A 1 -19.39 0.37 6.95
N LYS A 2 -18.69 -0.52 7.69
CA LYS A 2 -18.70 -1.98 7.46
C LYS A 2 -20.11 -2.59 7.27
N ASN A 3 -21.08 -2.22 8.11
CA ASN A 3 -22.45 -2.74 7.99
C ASN A 3 -23.15 -2.36 6.67
N LEU A 4 -22.80 -1.24 6.04
CA LEU A 4 -23.48 -0.79 4.82
C LEU A 4 -22.96 -1.54 3.60
N GLU A 5 -21.65 -1.79 3.56
CA GLU A 5 -21.02 -2.65 2.55
C GLU A 5 -21.55 -4.09 2.63
N GLU A 6 -21.71 -4.63 3.84
CA GLU A 6 -22.30 -5.96 4.07
C GLU A 6 -23.75 -6.05 3.56
N ILE A 7 -24.55 -5.00 3.78
CA ILE A 7 -25.93 -4.93 3.26
C ILE A 7 -25.94 -4.90 1.73
N ILE A 8 -25.07 -4.09 1.11
CA ILE A 8 -24.97 -4.02 -0.36
C ILE A 8 -24.55 -5.37 -0.93
N LYS A 9 -23.54 -6.02 -0.33
CA LYS A 9 -23.10 -7.37 -0.71
C LYS A 9 -24.25 -8.36 -0.64
N PHE A 10 -25.03 -8.33 0.44
CA PHE A 10 -26.19 -9.20 0.61
C PHE A 10 -27.27 -8.96 -0.47
N ILE A 11 -27.57 -7.70 -0.79
CA ILE A 11 -28.53 -7.35 -1.86
C ILE A 11 -28.03 -7.87 -3.22
N ILE A 12 -26.75 -7.66 -3.54
CA ILE A 12 -26.13 -8.14 -4.78
C ILE A 12 -26.20 -9.67 -4.87
N ILE A 13 -25.89 -10.38 -3.78
CA ILE A 13 -25.97 -11.85 -3.74
C ILE A 13 -27.41 -12.32 -3.98
N ASN A 14 -28.40 -11.67 -3.37
CA ASN A 14 -29.80 -12.03 -3.59
C ASN A 14 -30.27 -11.79 -5.03
N LEU A 15 -29.88 -10.66 -5.64
CA LEU A 15 -30.15 -10.41 -7.06
C LEU A 15 -29.51 -11.47 -7.95
N LEU A 16 -28.27 -11.86 -7.66
CA LEU A 16 -27.57 -12.88 -8.45
C LEU A 16 -28.21 -14.26 -8.26
N LYS A 17 -28.71 -14.60 -7.07
CA LYS A 17 -29.49 -15.82 -6.86
C LYS A 17 -30.81 -15.81 -7.64
N GLN A 18 -31.50 -14.66 -7.74
CA GLN A 18 -32.71 -14.52 -8.56
C GLN A 18 -32.43 -14.78 -10.04
N HIS A 19 -31.21 -14.52 -10.50
CA HIS A 19 -30.75 -14.81 -11.87
C HIS A 19 -30.02 -16.16 -11.99
N GLU A 20 -30.23 -17.10 -11.06
CA GLU A 20 -29.71 -18.47 -11.10
C GLU A 20 -28.17 -18.60 -11.09
N PHE A 21 -27.45 -17.62 -10.53
CA PHE A 21 -26.01 -17.74 -10.32
C PHE A 21 -25.69 -18.56 -9.06
N GLU A 22 -25.09 -19.74 -9.24
CA GLU A 22 -24.72 -20.65 -8.14
C GLU A 22 -23.42 -20.24 -7.40
N TYR A 23 -22.45 -19.68 -8.11
CA TYR A 23 -21.14 -19.34 -7.55
C TYR A 23 -20.68 -17.94 -7.99
N ILE A 24 -20.16 -17.18 -7.05
CA ILE A 24 -19.56 -15.87 -7.27
C ILE A 24 -18.17 -15.86 -6.65
N ARG A 25 -17.18 -15.37 -7.41
CA ARG A 25 -15.86 -15.11 -6.85
C ARG A 25 -15.92 -13.90 -5.94
N SER A 26 -15.36 -13.98 -4.74
CA SER A 26 -15.29 -12.88 -3.76
C SER A 26 -14.75 -11.58 -4.36
N ASN A 27 -13.69 -11.66 -5.16
CA ASN A 27 -13.12 -10.49 -5.85
C ASN A 27 -14.11 -9.80 -6.81
N ALA A 28 -14.95 -10.58 -7.51
CA ALA A 28 -15.91 -10.02 -8.45
C ALA A 28 -17.05 -9.31 -7.69
N LEU A 29 -17.43 -9.86 -6.54
CA LEU A 29 -18.40 -9.25 -5.63
C LEU A 29 -17.87 -7.93 -5.06
N ASP A 30 -16.60 -7.87 -4.66
CA ASP A 30 -15.99 -6.61 -4.19
C ASP A 30 -15.96 -5.54 -5.30
N ILE A 31 -15.58 -5.93 -6.53
CA ILE A 31 -15.60 -5.02 -7.70
C ILE A 31 -17.04 -4.53 -7.99
N LEU A 32 -18.04 -5.40 -7.89
CA LEU A 32 -19.43 -5.01 -8.08
C LEU A 32 -19.89 -3.98 -7.04
N VAL A 33 -19.48 -4.14 -5.78
CA VAL A 33 -19.76 -3.17 -4.72
C VAL A 33 -19.10 -1.82 -5.04
N GLU A 34 -17.85 -1.82 -5.50
CA GLU A 34 -17.15 -0.59 -5.89
C GLU A 34 -17.83 0.10 -7.08
N ILE A 35 -18.22 -0.65 -8.11
CA ILE A 35 -18.95 -0.13 -9.27
C ILE A 35 -20.30 0.46 -8.83
N PHE A 36 -21.02 -0.23 -7.94
CA PHE A 36 -22.31 0.23 -7.44
C PHE A 36 -22.18 1.54 -6.64
N ASN A 37 -21.19 1.63 -5.75
CA ASN A 37 -20.92 2.86 -5.01
C ASN A 37 -20.50 4.00 -5.94
N GLY A 38 -19.61 3.74 -6.90
CA GLY A 38 -19.20 4.73 -7.90
C GLY A 38 -20.38 5.21 -8.76
N TYR A 39 -21.31 4.32 -9.09
CA TYR A 39 -22.54 4.67 -9.78
C TYR A 39 -23.47 5.56 -8.94
N LEU A 40 -23.65 5.26 -7.65
CA LEU A 40 -24.42 6.10 -6.73
C LEU A 40 -23.80 7.50 -6.58
N ASP A 41 -22.48 7.58 -6.40
CA ASP A 41 -21.77 8.86 -6.30
C ASP A 41 -21.92 9.68 -7.59
N TYR A 42 -21.86 9.04 -8.75
CA TYR A 42 -22.08 9.67 -10.03
C TYR A 42 -23.51 10.25 -10.16
N ILE A 43 -24.54 9.50 -9.76
CA ILE A 43 -25.92 10.00 -9.74
C ILE A 43 -26.06 11.20 -8.81
N LEU A 44 -25.55 11.09 -7.58
CA LEU A 44 -25.67 12.13 -6.56
C LEU A 44 -24.94 13.42 -6.97
N THR A 45 -23.75 13.31 -7.55
CA THR A 45 -22.99 14.47 -8.04
C THR A 45 -23.71 15.15 -9.21
N THR A 46 -24.32 14.39 -10.11
CA THR A 46 -25.12 14.92 -11.22
C THR A 46 -26.37 15.65 -10.72
N ILE A 47 -27.11 15.06 -9.79
CA ILE A 47 -28.28 15.70 -9.15
C ILE A 47 -27.86 16.98 -8.43
N LYS A 48 -26.79 16.92 -7.64
CA LYS A 48 -26.26 18.06 -6.89
C LYS A 48 -25.87 19.20 -7.83
N GLY A 49 -25.26 18.91 -8.97
CA GLY A 49 -24.96 19.90 -10.01
C GLY A 49 -26.21 20.61 -10.50
N LYS A 50 -27.25 19.87 -10.89
CA LYS A 50 -28.53 20.45 -11.37
C LYS A 50 -29.25 21.28 -10.30
N VAL A 51 -29.26 20.80 -9.06
CA VAL A 51 -29.87 21.51 -7.94
C VAL A 51 -29.13 22.81 -7.65
N ASN A 52 -27.79 22.79 -7.64
CA ASN A 52 -26.96 23.99 -7.49
C ASN A 52 -27.21 25.02 -8.61
N HIS A 53 -27.35 24.58 -9.87
CA HIS A 53 -27.70 25.48 -10.98
C HIS A 53 -29.06 26.17 -10.78
N SER A 54 -30.00 25.48 -10.14
CA SER A 54 -31.32 26.04 -9.80
C SER A 54 -31.36 26.85 -8.51
N LYS A 55 -30.21 27.02 -7.80
CA LYS A 55 -30.09 27.68 -6.48
C LYS A 55 -31.04 27.12 -5.40
N ARG A 56 -31.53 25.89 -5.58
CA ARG A 56 -32.34 25.18 -4.58
C ARG A 56 -31.41 24.42 -3.64
N ASN A 57 -31.85 24.20 -2.40
CA ASN A 57 -31.12 23.38 -1.42
C ASN A 57 -31.71 21.96 -1.26
N TYR A 58 -32.79 21.66 -1.97
CA TYR A 58 -33.51 20.40 -1.87
C TYR A 58 -33.71 19.76 -3.25
N VAL A 59 -33.69 18.43 -3.27
CA VAL A 59 -33.91 17.60 -4.46
C VAL A 59 -35.39 17.22 -4.51
N ASN A 60 -36.06 17.43 -5.64
CA ASN A 60 -37.42 16.95 -5.86
C ASN A 60 -37.41 15.60 -6.57
N LEU A 61 -38.49 14.81 -6.43
CA LEU A 61 -38.67 13.56 -7.18
C LEU A 61 -38.55 13.74 -8.70
N ILE A 62 -39.01 14.88 -9.22
CA ILE A 62 -38.88 15.22 -10.65
C ILE A 62 -37.41 15.34 -11.07
N ASP A 63 -36.53 15.83 -10.19
CA ASP A 63 -35.10 15.95 -10.48
C ASP A 63 -34.44 14.57 -10.55
N LEU A 64 -34.93 13.57 -9.79
CA LEU A 64 -34.50 12.18 -9.88
C LEU A 64 -34.97 11.51 -11.18
N VAL A 65 -36.26 11.63 -11.50
CA VAL A 65 -36.84 11.00 -12.71
C VAL A 65 -36.23 11.60 -13.99
N LYS A 66 -36.01 12.91 -14.04
CA LYS A 66 -35.37 13.56 -15.20
C LYS A 66 -33.91 13.15 -15.37
N ASN A 67 -33.16 12.98 -14.28
CA ASN A 67 -31.79 12.49 -14.36
C ASN A 67 -31.71 11.06 -14.90
N ASN A 68 -32.63 10.18 -14.50
CA ASN A 68 -32.64 8.79 -14.98
C ASN A 68 -32.85 8.70 -16.50
N LYS A 69 -33.70 9.57 -17.08
CA LYS A 69 -33.92 9.63 -18.54
C LYS A 69 -32.69 10.08 -19.33
N GLU A 70 -31.85 10.95 -18.76
CA GLU A 70 -30.62 11.42 -19.40
C GLU A 70 -29.46 10.42 -19.26
N LEU A 71 -29.53 9.52 -18.27
CA LEU A 71 -28.50 8.52 -17.98
C LEU A 71 -28.54 7.28 -18.90
N PHE A 72 -29.33 7.30 -19.98
CA PHE A 72 -29.53 6.17 -20.90
C PHE A 72 -30.02 4.87 -20.23
N ILE A 73 -30.54 4.98 -19.02
CA ILE A 73 -31.24 3.88 -18.38
C ILE A 73 -32.69 4.11 -18.74
N SER A 74 -33.21 3.30 -19.66
CA SER A 74 -34.65 3.14 -19.86
C SER A 74 -35.21 2.50 -18.59
N PHE A 75 -35.35 3.29 -17.53
CA PHE A 75 -36.25 2.97 -16.43
C PHE A 75 -37.66 3.16 -17.00
N ASP A 76 -38.17 2.14 -17.68
CA ASP A 76 -39.61 2.01 -17.85
C ASP A 76 -40.15 1.75 -16.45
N ILE A 77 -40.81 2.78 -15.90
CA ILE A 77 -41.47 2.73 -14.59
C ILE A 77 -42.49 1.57 -14.56
N ASP A 78 -42.97 1.17 -15.74
CA ASP A 78 -43.89 0.08 -15.97
C ASP A 78 -43.24 -1.32 -15.84
N GLU A 79 -41.91 -1.44 -15.95
CA GLU A 79 -41.14 -2.69 -15.67
C GLU A 79 -40.70 -2.81 -14.21
N LEU A 80 -41.01 -1.81 -13.37
CA LEU A 80 -40.73 -1.86 -11.94
C LEU A 80 -41.76 -2.79 -11.27
N ASP A 81 -41.63 -4.08 -11.53
CA ASP A 81 -42.46 -5.10 -10.93
C ASP A 81 -42.02 -5.21 -9.46
N ILE A 82 -42.70 -4.45 -8.59
CA ILE A 82 -42.56 -4.48 -7.13
C ILE A 82 -43.14 -5.82 -6.66
N SER A 83 -42.51 -6.92 -7.05
CA SER A 83 -42.81 -8.25 -6.54
C SER A 83 -42.33 -8.28 -5.09
N ASN A 84 -43.27 -8.06 -4.17
CA ASN A 84 -43.10 -7.97 -2.72
C ASN A 84 -42.63 -9.27 -2.04
N ASN A 85 -41.96 -10.19 -2.74
CA ASN A 85 -41.55 -11.50 -2.23
C ASN A 85 -40.02 -11.64 -2.15
N LEU A 86 -39.31 -10.62 -1.68
CA LEU A 86 -37.93 -10.80 -1.22
C LEU A 86 -37.97 -11.45 0.17
N GLU A 87 -38.08 -12.77 0.21
CA GLU A 87 -37.83 -13.53 1.44
C GLU A 87 -36.33 -13.43 1.79
N PHE A 88 -36.03 -12.62 2.81
CA PHE A 88 -34.69 -12.45 3.35
C PHE A 88 -34.30 -13.72 4.12
N SER A 89 -33.77 -14.73 3.42
CA SER A 89 -33.10 -15.86 4.07
C SER A 89 -31.71 -15.43 4.53
N PHE A 90 -31.53 -15.35 5.86
CA PHE A 90 -30.23 -15.13 6.46
C PHE A 90 -29.35 -16.35 6.17
N GLN A 91 -28.27 -16.16 5.42
CA GLN A 91 -27.29 -17.21 5.15
C GLN A 91 -26.00 -16.86 5.89
N GLU A 92 -25.61 -17.73 6.83
CA GLU A 92 -24.34 -17.62 7.54
C GLU A 92 -23.19 -17.67 6.53
N ILE A 93 -22.45 -16.57 6.42
CA ILE A 93 -21.26 -16.47 5.59
C ILE A 93 -20.17 -17.28 6.32
N ILE A 94 -19.80 -18.43 5.75
CA ILE A 94 -18.63 -19.17 6.21
C ILE A 94 -17.41 -18.40 5.69
N GLU A 95 -16.73 -17.67 6.58
CA GLU A 95 -15.49 -16.97 6.26
C GLU A 95 -14.40 -18.01 5.92
N GLU A 96 -13.94 -18.03 4.67
CA GLU A 96 -12.77 -18.83 4.29
C GLU A 96 -11.52 -18.25 4.97
N GLU A 97 -10.70 -19.12 5.55
CA GLU A 97 -9.48 -18.76 6.27
C GLU A 97 -8.56 -17.88 5.41
N THR A 98 -8.29 -16.67 5.90
CA THR A 98 -7.38 -15.74 5.26
C THR A 98 -5.98 -16.34 5.14
N TRP A 99 -5.45 -16.39 3.91
CA TRP A 99 -4.09 -16.82 3.58
C TRP A 99 -3.06 -16.12 4.46
N SER A 100 -2.37 -16.87 5.32
CA SER A 100 -1.28 -16.39 6.17
C SER A 100 0.09 -16.68 5.54
N CYS A 101 0.50 -15.87 4.56
CA CYS A 101 1.89 -15.94 4.07
C CYS A 101 2.85 -15.37 5.13
N GLN A 102 3.94 -16.08 5.44
CA GLN A 102 4.95 -15.66 6.43
C GLN A 102 5.68 -14.34 6.09
N LEU A 103 5.48 -13.82 4.88
CA LEU A 103 6.03 -12.56 4.38
C LEU A 103 5.04 -11.39 4.44
N ASN A 104 3.84 -11.57 5.02
CA ASN A 104 2.79 -10.55 5.05
C ASN A 104 3.15 -9.38 6.01
N ASN A 105 4.10 -8.55 5.58
CA ASN A 105 4.37 -7.26 6.18
C ASN A 105 3.32 -6.27 5.63
N LYS A 106 2.63 -5.57 6.55
CA LYS A 106 1.57 -4.58 6.24
C LYS A 106 1.85 -3.59 5.09
N PRO A 107 3.09 -3.13 4.79
CA PRO A 107 3.33 -2.25 3.65
C PRO A 107 3.32 -2.94 2.26
N GLU A 108 3.41 -4.27 2.17
CA GLU A 108 3.50 -4.99 0.88
C GLU A 108 2.13 -5.35 0.28
N ASN A 109 1.04 -5.13 1.03
CA ASN A 109 -0.35 -5.37 0.60
C ASN A 109 -0.83 -4.46 -0.55
N ILE A 110 0.01 -3.55 -1.05
CA ILE A 110 -0.33 -2.58 -2.10
C ILE A 110 -0.02 -3.15 -3.50
N ILE A 111 0.76 -4.23 -3.62
CA ILE A 111 1.19 -4.76 -4.92
C ILE A 111 0.34 -5.99 -5.28
N HIS A 112 -0.83 -5.75 -5.90
CA HIS A 112 -1.77 -6.78 -6.38
C HIS A 112 -1.18 -7.82 -7.36
N ILE A 113 0.04 -7.60 -7.86
CA ILE A 113 0.73 -8.47 -8.82
C ILE A 113 1.03 -9.85 -8.18
N TYR A 114 1.26 -9.90 -6.87
CA TYR A 114 1.62 -11.15 -6.19
C TYR A 114 0.44 -12.11 -5.98
N LYS A 115 -0.81 -11.67 -6.18
CA LYS A 115 -2.01 -12.51 -6.00
C LYS A 115 -2.13 -13.64 -7.03
N TRP A 116 -1.41 -13.53 -8.15
CA TRP A 116 -1.46 -14.48 -9.28
C TRP A 116 -0.15 -15.27 -9.44
N MET A 117 0.85 -15.02 -8.58
CA MET A 117 2.11 -15.77 -8.63
C MET A 117 1.98 -17.07 -7.82
N PRO A 118 2.59 -18.18 -8.31
CA PRO A 118 2.77 -19.36 -7.49
C PRO A 118 3.59 -19.03 -6.25
N GLU A 119 3.39 -19.78 -5.16
CA GLU A 119 4.12 -19.59 -3.91
C GLU A 119 5.63 -19.53 -4.18
N LEU A 120 6.21 -18.40 -3.77
CA LEU A 120 7.64 -18.23 -3.79
C LEU A 120 8.25 -19.27 -2.86
N PRO A 121 9.25 -20.04 -3.31
CA PRO A 121 9.90 -20.99 -2.43
C PRO A 121 10.52 -20.25 -1.23
N PRO A 122 10.64 -20.91 -0.07
CA PRO A 122 11.12 -20.27 1.15
C PRO A 122 12.51 -19.64 0.96
N ILE A 123 12.87 -18.67 1.82
CA ILE A 123 14.06 -17.81 1.65
C ILE A 123 15.36 -18.62 1.47
N HIS A 124 15.44 -19.81 2.07
CA HIS A 124 16.59 -20.71 1.97
C HIS A 124 16.74 -21.41 0.59
N THR A 125 15.72 -21.37 -0.26
CA THR A 125 15.72 -21.98 -1.60
C THR A 125 16.32 -21.06 -2.66
N TYR A 126 16.45 -19.75 -2.39
CA TYR A 126 17.10 -18.82 -3.30
C TYR A 126 18.61 -18.99 -3.28
N ARG A 127 19.20 -19.21 -4.45
CA ARG A 127 20.64 -19.33 -4.64
C ARG A 127 21.31 -17.96 -4.44
N ARG A 128 21.83 -17.72 -3.23
CA ARG A 128 22.73 -16.61 -2.86
C ARG A 128 22.26 -15.26 -3.40
N THR A 129 21.31 -14.64 -2.71
CA THR A 129 21.12 -13.20 -2.82
C THR A 129 22.44 -12.50 -2.51
N PHE A 130 22.79 -11.48 -3.30
CA PHE A 130 23.93 -10.62 -3.00
C PHE A 130 23.72 -10.08 -1.59
N GLN A 131 24.58 -10.49 -0.65
CA GLN A 131 24.66 -9.79 0.62
C GLN A 131 25.01 -8.35 0.24
N LEU A 132 24.09 -7.41 0.52
CA LEU A 132 24.45 -6.00 0.55
C LEU A 132 25.69 -5.93 1.44
N GLU A 133 26.84 -5.70 0.82
CA GLU A 133 28.08 -5.43 1.53
C GLU A 133 27.74 -4.26 2.44
N ARG A 134 27.56 -4.55 3.73
CA ARG A 134 27.52 -3.51 4.75
C ARG A 134 28.90 -2.89 4.68
N GLY A 135 29.03 -1.83 3.88
CA GLY A 135 30.28 -1.13 3.65
C GLY A 135 30.98 -0.98 4.99
N ASN A 136 32.21 -1.49 5.08
CA ASN A 136 32.96 -1.67 6.32
C ASN A 136 33.21 -0.31 6.98
N ILE A 137 32.22 0.24 7.70
CA ILE A 137 32.36 1.42 8.54
C ILE A 137 33.54 1.22 9.51
N LYS A 138 33.80 -0.04 9.92
CA LYS A 138 34.97 -0.43 10.72
C LYS A 138 36.33 -0.12 10.07
N GLU A 139 36.48 -0.25 8.75
CA GLU A 139 37.75 0.05 8.07
C GLU A 139 38.02 1.55 8.02
N SER A 140 36.99 2.36 7.71
CA SER A 140 37.12 3.83 7.69
C SER A 140 37.47 4.42 9.06
N ILE A 141 36.87 3.88 10.13
CA ILE A 141 37.20 4.25 11.52
C ILE A 141 38.64 3.80 11.86
N GLY A 142 39.05 2.62 11.40
CA GLY A 142 40.42 2.14 11.58
C GLY A 142 41.46 3.03 10.91
N VAL A 143 41.21 3.50 9.69
CA VAL A 143 42.09 4.44 8.98
C VAL A 143 42.16 5.78 9.69
N LYS A 144 41.02 6.35 10.11
CA LYS A 144 40.97 7.59 10.88
C LYS A 144 41.78 7.51 12.17
N ASN A 145 41.60 6.43 12.95
CA ASN A 145 42.32 6.22 14.19
C ASN A 145 43.84 6.09 13.98
N LYS A 146 44.29 5.46 12.88
CA LYS A 146 45.72 5.38 12.53
C LYS A 146 46.31 6.76 12.22
N ILE A 147 45.58 7.60 11.48
CA ILE A 147 46.01 8.97 11.15
C ILE A 147 46.10 9.81 12.43
N ASP A 148 45.10 9.75 13.30
CA ASP A 148 45.09 10.51 14.57
C ASP A 148 46.24 10.08 15.49
N GLN A 149 46.55 8.77 15.56
CA GLN A 149 47.71 8.26 16.30
C GLN A 149 49.04 8.74 15.72
N SER A 150 49.18 8.77 14.40
CA SER A 150 50.37 9.27 13.72
C SER A 150 50.60 10.76 14.02
N LEU A 151 49.57 11.60 13.86
CA LEU A 151 49.64 13.03 14.15
C LEU A 151 49.95 13.32 15.63
N LYS A 152 49.39 12.52 16.54
CA LYS A 152 49.69 12.64 17.98
C LYS A 152 51.15 12.31 18.28
N SER A 153 51.69 11.28 17.62
CA SER A 153 53.08 10.85 17.79
C SER A 153 54.05 11.89 17.24
N GLU A 154 53.76 12.47 16.08
CA GLU A 154 54.53 13.56 15.47
C GLU A 154 54.55 14.80 16.37
N LYS A 155 53.40 15.26 16.86
CA LYS A 155 53.32 16.38 17.81
C LYS A 155 54.10 16.14 19.08
N ASN A 156 54.09 14.91 19.60
CA ASN A 156 54.88 14.54 20.77
C ASN A 156 56.38 14.53 20.46
N MET A 157 56.80 14.06 19.28
CA MET A 157 58.19 14.16 18.84
C MET A 157 58.65 15.61 18.71
N PHE A 158 57.85 16.49 18.10
CA PHE A 158 58.15 17.93 18.03
C PHE A 158 58.29 18.56 19.40
N LYS A 159 57.41 18.21 20.35
CA LYS A 159 57.55 18.67 21.74
C LYS A 159 58.86 18.19 22.36
N LEU A 160 59.22 16.91 22.16
CA LEU A 160 60.48 16.36 22.64
C LEU A 160 61.68 17.11 22.03
N PHE A 161 61.71 17.32 20.71
CA PHE A 161 62.76 18.11 20.05
C PHE A 161 62.90 19.51 20.64
N ASN A 162 61.77 20.20 20.85
CA ASN A 162 61.76 21.56 21.41
C ASN A 162 62.23 21.57 22.88
N THR A 163 61.86 20.57 23.69
CA THR A 163 62.30 20.48 25.09
C THR A 163 63.75 20.01 25.26
N SER A 164 64.26 19.20 24.33
CA SER A 164 65.61 18.63 24.42
C SER A 164 66.72 19.58 23.94
N GLY A 165 66.37 20.75 23.41
CA GLY A 165 67.31 21.84 23.03
C GLY A 165 68.35 21.47 21.96
N SER A 166 68.33 20.24 21.45
CA SER A 166 69.23 19.70 20.44
C SER A 166 68.57 18.50 19.75
N LEU A 167 68.79 18.36 18.43
CA LEU A 167 68.37 17.15 17.72
C LEU A 167 69.15 15.94 18.29
N PRO A 168 68.49 14.79 18.53
CA PRO A 168 69.16 13.55 18.88
C PRO A 168 70.27 13.25 17.88
N LYS A 169 71.47 12.92 18.38
CA LYS A 169 72.68 12.70 17.58
C LYS A 169 72.55 11.64 16.48
N PHE A 170 71.45 10.87 16.43
CA PHE A 170 71.21 9.81 15.46
C PHE A 170 70.89 10.31 14.04
N ILE A 171 70.48 11.57 13.85
CA ILE A 171 70.30 12.15 12.50
C ILE A 171 71.65 12.43 11.81
N ASN A 172 72.73 12.50 12.58
CA ASN A 172 74.08 12.75 12.05
C ASN A 172 74.73 11.53 11.37
N TYR A 173 74.04 10.39 11.25
CA TYR A 173 74.55 9.25 10.49
C TYR A 173 74.48 9.42 8.97
N LEU A 174 73.69 10.37 8.45
CA LEU A 174 73.65 10.70 7.02
C LEU A 174 74.69 11.75 6.59
N TYR A 175 75.34 12.43 7.55
CA TYR A 175 76.26 13.55 7.29
C TYR A 175 77.67 13.32 7.85
N LYS A 176 78.18 12.08 7.82
CA LYS A 176 79.62 11.83 7.94
C LYS A 176 80.21 11.53 6.56
N LYS A 177 80.87 12.52 5.97
CA LYS A 177 82.03 12.30 5.09
C LYS A 177 83.26 12.06 5.97
#